data_AF-A0A1V1NUP5-F1
#
_entry.id   AF-A0A1V1NUP5-F1
#
_cell.length_a   1.000
_cell.length_b   1.000
_cell.length_c   1.000
_cell.angle_alpha   90.00
_cell.angle_beta   90.00
_cell.angle_gamma   90.00
#
_symmetry.space_group_name_H-M   'P 1'
#
loop_
_entity.id
_entity.type
_entity.pdbx_description
1 polymer ?
#
loop_
_entity_poly.entity_id
_entity_poly.type
_entity_poly.pdbx_seq_one_letter_code
_entity_poly.pdbx_strand_id
1 'polypeptide(L)'
;MNITGLDGFLKTFFKSLKSATEGLGLDRMFLTGVTPILLNDITSGDNIKTDIHILPHYADLCGFSDKEIKHLIQIFADSLETRSDLLSPVFPDGKKAWMDDIYRLMVNSYDGYMFSPYIEKRVYNPTLVMYLFKQLEQLDGQLPKTLLDHNLLADEGRIEYIANLPGGTELIMELNQNKTIEIKEIASRFGFKNMIEKTAKTQVFMGSYLYYMGMLTLGETVPSGWQQLKIPNPVTQSLYIDSIAQWIIKDSETRDFGFHEALAFTREGKIAPLRNFIEKQVFPAFDWRDKRWVNELTIKTIFMCLLNDNANYLMISERQTRTGYADLAMIVRPDRRSFNFKDILIEFKYIKTKNLSVKNLKKQSDKSLFELKAVQNKLKKARSQAKKYAKELKDEFGDVIQLTTYAVIGIGFERLLYKKLV
;
A
#
# COMPACT_ATOMS: atom_id res chain seq x y z
N MET A 1 18.09 -0.78 32.91
CA MET A 1 16.93 -0.19 33.61
C MET A 1 15.70 -0.98 33.25
N ASN A 2 14.95 -1.47 34.23
CA ASN A 2 13.73 -2.24 33.99
C ASN A 2 12.59 -1.24 33.71
N ILE A 3 12.39 -0.87 32.45
CA ILE A 3 11.51 0.25 32.03
C ILE A 3 10.03 -0.03 32.39
N THR A 4 9.63 -1.30 32.40
CA THR A 4 8.24 -1.75 32.56
C THR A 4 8.00 -2.68 33.75
N GLY A 5 9.03 -2.97 34.56
CA GLY A 5 8.90 -3.80 35.76
C GLY A 5 8.05 -3.17 36.87
N LEU A 6 7.85 -3.88 37.98
CA LEU A 6 7.05 -3.43 39.13
C LEU A 6 7.46 -2.03 39.65
N ASP A 7 8.75 -1.68 39.52
CA ASP A 7 9.37 -0.39 39.87
C ASP A 7 9.88 0.39 38.63
N GLY A 8 9.30 0.14 37.46
CA GLY A 8 9.69 0.80 36.22
C GLY A 8 9.30 2.28 36.17
N PHE A 9 10.18 3.12 35.60
CA PHE A 9 10.01 4.57 35.50
C PHE A 9 8.62 4.99 34.98
N LEU A 10 8.15 4.35 33.91
CA LEU A 10 6.87 4.72 33.30
C LEU A 10 5.68 4.46 34.23
N LYS A 11 5.72 3.38 35.03
CA LYS A 11 4.68 3.07 36.01
C LYS A 11 4.62 4.12 37.11
N THR A 12 5.77 4.53 37.62
CA THR A 12 5.88 5.59 38.64
C THR A 12 5.39 6.92 38.10
N PHE A 13 5.77 7.28 36.87
CA PHE A 13 5.31 8.51 36.21
C PHE A 13 3.79 8.58 36.09
N PHE A 14 3.13 7.55 35.54
CA PHE A 14 1.67 7.53 35.40
C PHE A 14 0.93 7.47 36.74
N LYS A 15 1.51 6.82 37.77
CA LYS A 15 0.97 6.90 39.15
C LYS A 15 0.99 8.33 39.67
N SER A 16 2.09 9.06 39.49
CA SER A 16 2.19 10.46 39.91
C SER A 16 1.18 11.36 39.18
N LEU A 17 1.00 11.16 37.87
CA LEU A 17 -0.03 11.87 37.10
C LEU A 17 -1.44 11.58 37.63
N LYS A 18 -1.76 10.32 37.92
CA LYS A 18 -3.05 9.95 38.51
C LYS A 18 -3.27 10.62 39.87
N SER A 19 -2.28 10.56 40.76
CA SER A 19 -2.38 11.25 42.05
C SER A 19 -2.54 12.76 41.89
N ALA A 20 -1.92 13.37 40.87
CA ALA A 20 -2.13 14.78 40.58
C ALA A 20 -3.58 15.10 40.16
N THR A 21 -4.25 14.18 39.47
CA THR A 21 -5.68 14.28 39.14
C THR A 21 -6.63 14.09 40.31
N GLU A 22 -6.15 13.59 41.45
CA GLU A 22 -6.95 13.35 42.66
C GLU A 22 -6.87 14.52 43.67
N GLY A 23 -6.51 15.73 43.20
CA GLY A 23 -6.54 16.95 44.02
C GLY A 23 -5.19 17.64 44.24
N LEU A 24 -4.15 17.30 43.47
CA LEU A 24 -2.86 18.03 43.50
C LEU A 24 -2.71 19.03 42.35
N GLY A 25 -3.84 19.53 41.81
CA GLY A 25 -3.85 20.64 40.86
C GLY A 25 -3.78 20.27 39.37
N LEU A 26 -3.94 18.99 39.00
CA LEU A 26 -4.03 18.57 37.59
C LEU A 26 -5.47 18.17 37.25
N ASP A 27 -6.26 19.05 36.63
CA ASP A 27 -7.67 18.75 36.33
C ASP A 27 -7.88 17.80 35.15
N ARG A 28 -7.08 17.96 34.08
CA ARG A 28 -7.19 17.17 32.84
C ARG A 28 -5.83 16.97 32.20
N MET A 29 -5.71 15.85 31.50
CA MET A 29 -4.52 15.52 30.72
C MET A 29 -4.95 15.05 29.33
N PHE A 30 -4.30 15.57 28.30
CA PHE A 30 -4.43 15.09 26.93
C PHE A 30 -3.18 14.30 26.57
N LEU A 31 -3.37 13.04 26.17
CA LEU A 31 -2.28 12.12 25.83
C LEU A 31 -2.30 11.84 24.32
N THR A 32 -1.16 12.06 23.67
CA THR A 32 -0.94 11.76 22.24
C THR A 32 0.27 10.86 22.05
N GLY A 33 0.28 10.05 21.00
CA GLY A 33 1.49 9.31 20.57
C GLY A 33 1.84 8.09 21.44
N VAL A 34 0.98 7.69 22.37
CA VAL A 34 1.19 6.47 23.15
C VAL A 34 0.27 5.37 22.64
N THR A 35 0.86 4.35 22.02
CA THR A 35 0.10 3.19 21.50
C THR A 35 -0.55 2.44 22.67
N PRO A 36 -1.77 1.90 22.53
CA PRO A 36 -2.41 1.07 23.57
C PRO A 36 -1.59 -0.16 23.97
N ILE A 37 -0.55 -0.48 23.20
CA ILE A 37 0.44 -1.54 23.41
C ILE A 37 1.37 -1.24 24.58
N LEU A 38 1.76 0.01 24.78
CA LEU A 38 2.74 0.38 25.81
C LEU A 38 2.11 0.57 27.20
N LEU A 39 0.80 0.76 27.27
CA LEU A 39 0.16 1.36 28.44
C LEU A 39 -0.41 0.34 29.45
N ASN A 40 -0.89 -0.81 28.98
CA ASN A 40 -1.69 -1.70 29.81
C ASN A 40 -0.90 -2.46 30.89
N ASP A 41 0.35 -2.85 30.64
CA ASP A 41 1.16 -3.57 31.66
C ASP A 41 2.04 -2.64 32.48
N ILE A 42 2.19 -1.40 32.02
CA ILE A 42 2.96 -0.38 32.73
C ILE A 42 2.13 0.24 33.83
N THR A 43 0.80 0.29 33.75
CA THR A 43 0.01 1.05 34.72
C THR A 43 -1.17 0.23 35.28
N SER A 44 -1.12 -0.03 36.58
CA SER A 44 -2.33 -0.29 37.37
C SER A 44 -3.18 1.00 37.57
N GLY A 45 -2.84 2.08 36.86
CA GLY A 45 -3.38 3.44 36.99
C GLY A 45 -4.18 3.93 35.79
N ASP A 46 -4.26 3.16 34.70
CA ASP A 46 -4.85 3.59 33.42
C ASP A 46 -6.38 3.58 33.32
N ASN A 47 -7.09 3.38 34.42
CA ASN A 47 -8.56 3.35 34.41
C ASN A 47 -9.22 4.74 34.36
N ILE A 48 -8.45 5.82 34.29
CA ILE A 48 -8.95 7.21 34.34
C ILE A 48 -9.00 7.91 32.97
N LYS A 49 -8.60 7.24 31.89
CA LYS A 49 -8.52 7.83 30.56
C LYS A 49 -9.71 7.43 29.70
N THR A 50 -10.17 8.40 28.93
CA THR A 50 -11.24 8.22 27.94
C THR A 50 -10.61 8.30 26.57
N ASP A 51 -10.78 7.26 25.77
CA ASP A 51 -10.34 7.27 24.38
C ASP A 51 -11.34 8.05 23.52
N ILE A 52 -10.86 9.09 22.84
CA ILE A 52 -11.67 10.01 22.04
C ILE A 52 -11.36 9.94 20.55
N HIS A 53 -10.35 9.17 20.11
CA HIS A 53 -9.86 9.23 18.73
C HIS A 53 -10.90 8.79 17.69
N ILE A 54 -11.84 7.91 18.08
CA ILE A 54 -12.90 7.41 17.20
C ILE A 54 -14.09 8.36 17.09
N LEU A 55 -14.20 9.37 17.96
CA LEU A 55 -15.37 10.24 18.00
C LEU A 55 -15.40 11.14 16.75
N PRO A 56 -16.58 11.43 16.20
CA PRO A 56 -16.71 12.15 14.92
C PRO A 56 -16.10 13.56 14.96
N HIS A 57 -16.14 14.23 16.11
CA HIS A 57 -15.56 15.57 16.28
C HIS A 57 -14.02 15.59 16.23
N TYR A 58 -13.37 14.45 16.37
CA TYR A 58 -11.91 14.31 16.35
C TYR A 58 -11.41 13.47 15.16
N ALA A 59 -12.28 13.14 14.19
CA ALA A 59 -11.94 12.24 13.09
C ALA A 59 -10.80 12.76 12.20
N ASP A 60 -10.59 14.08 12.15
CA ASP A 60 -9.51 14.74 11.42
C ASP A 60 -8.38 15.28 12.31
N LEU A 61 -8.41 15.03 13.62
CA LEU A 61 -7.46 15.60 14.57
C LEU A 61 -5.98 15.28 14.24
N CYS A 62 -5.73 14.11 13.67
CA CYS A 62 -4.38 13.58 13.43
C CYS A 62 -3.97 13.61 11.96
N GLY A 63 -4.60 14.45 11.13
CA GLY A 63 -4.28 14.53 9.71
C GLY A 63 -4.64 15.87 9.08
N PHE A 64 -4.25 16.06 7.84
CA PHE A 64 -4.68 17.23 7.06
C PHE A 64 -5.97 16.92 6.31
N SER A 65 -6.84 17.91 6.18
CA SER A 65 -8.01 17.86 5.31
C SER A 65 -7.67 18.28 3.88
N ASP A 66 -8.54 17.92 2.94
CA ASP A 66 -8.50 18.33 1.54
C ASP A 66 -8.35 19.86 1.36
N LYS A 67 -9.06 20.62 2.19
CA LYS A 67 -9.03 22.09 2.18
C LYS A 67 -7.66 22.62 2.62
N GLU A 68 -7.09 22.02 3.66
CA GLU A 68 -5.76 22.40 4.17
C GLU A 68 -4.67 22.03 3.16
N ILE A 69 -4.75 20.86 2.51
CA ILE A 69 -3.81 20.51 1.45
C ILE A 69 -3.83 21.53 0.32
N LYS A 70 -5.00 21.89 -0.21
CA LYS A 70 -5.13 22.92 -1.26
C LYS A 70 -4.56 24.26 -0.81
N HIS A 71 -4.81 24.64 0.43
CA HIS A 71 -4.30 25.88 0.99
C HIS A 71 -2.77 25.87 1.14
N LEU A 72 -2.19 24.78 1.64
CA LEU A 72 -0.74 24.61 1.77
C LEU A 72 -0.05 24.62 0.39
N ILE A 73 -0.63 23.95 -0.61
CA ILE A 73 -0.13 23.99 -2.00
C ILE A 73 -0.14 25.43 -2.53
N GLN A 74 -1.21 26.19 -2.29
CA GLN A 74 -1.29 27.60 -2.69
C GLN A 74 -0.20 28.44 -2.01
N ILE A 75 -0.07 28.36 -0.68
CA ILE A 75 0.96 29.09 0.09
C ILE A 75 2.35 28.80 -0.49
N PHE A 76 2.63 27.52 -0.76
CA PHE A 76 3.91 27.10 -1.27
C PHE A 76 4.16 27.60 -2.71
N ALA A 77 3.15 27.52 -3.58
CA ALA A 77 3.24 28.06 -4.93
C ALA A 77 3.44 29.59 -4.95
N ASP A 78 2.77 30.32 -4.07
CA ASP A 78 2.96 31.76 -3.88
C ASP A 78 4.40 32.08 -3.42
N SER A 79 4.91 31.31 -2.47
CA SER A 79 6.29 31.47 -1.98
C SER A 79 7.31 31.25 -3.10
N LEU A 80 7.16 30.19 -3.90
CA LEU A 80 8.05 29.90 -5.02
C LEU A 80 8.03 30.97 -6.10
N GLU A 81 6.85 31.55 -6.41
CA GLU A 81 6.72 32.59 -7.42
C GLU A 81 7.54 33.85 -7.09
N THR A 82 7.72 34.15 -5.80
CA THR A 82 8.49 35.32 -5.34
C THR A 82 9.99 35.08 -5.22
N ARG A 83 10.46 33.82 -5.36
CA ARG A 83 11.87 33.48 -5.22
C ARG A 83 12.65 33.81 -6.50
N SER A 84 13.73 34.57 -6.36
CA SER A 84 14.60 34.97 -7.47
C SER A 84 15.79 34.03 -7.71
N ASP A 85 16.01 33.07 -6.81
CA ASP A 85 17.21 32.23 -6.73
C ASP A 85 16.99 30.78 -7.18
N LEU A 86 15.90 30.52 -7.91
CA LEU A 86 15.50 29.19 -8.33
C LEU A 86 16.43 28.65 -9.43
N LEU A 87 16.77 27.36 -9.32
CA LEU A 87 17.62 26.67 -10.31
C LEU A 87 16.97 26.51 -11.69
N SER A 88 15.63 26.56 -11.76
CA SER A 88 14.86 26.37 -12.99
C SER A 88 13.49 27.04 -12.89
N PRO A 89 12.82 27.38 -14.02
CA PRO A 89 11.43 27.81 -13.99
C PRO A 89 10.54 26.74 -13.35
N VAL A 90 9.83 27.10 -12.28
CA VAL A 90 9.05 26.14 -11.48
C VAL A 90 7.69 25.84 -12.11
N PHE A 91 7.18 26.76 -12.92
CA PHE A 91 5.84 26.71 -13.51
C PHE A 91 5.89 26.77 -15.05
N PRO A 92 6.52 25.79 -15.73
CA PRO A 92 6.64 25.81 -17.19
C PRO A 92 5.29 25.87 -17.90
N ASP A 93 4.29 25.14 -17.38
CA ASP A 93 2.91 25.09 -17.90
C ASP A 93 1.94 26.00 -17.11
N GLY A 94 2.49 26.89 -16.27
CA GLY A 94 1.74 27.81 -15.43
C GLY A 94 1.48 27.32 -14.00
N LYS A 95 1.39 28.27 -13.06
CA LYS A 95 1.28 28.01 -11.61
C LYS A 95 0.09 27.13 -11.25
N LYS A 96 -1.06 27.37 -11.87
CA LYS A 96 -2.28 26.59 -11.64
C LYS A 96 -2.11 25.12 -12.05
N ALA A 97 -1.51 24.86 -13.21
CA ALA A 97 -1.26 23.50 -13.67
C ALA A 97 -0.35 22.75 -12.70
N TRP A 98 0.74 23.39 -12.25
CA TRP A 98 1.61 22.83 -11.22
C TRP A 98 0.87 22.51 -9.92
N MET A 99 0.04 23.44 -9.41
CA MET A 99 -0.75 23.20 -8.20
C MET A 99 -1.73 22.03 -8.36
N ASP A 100 -2.42 21.96 -9.51
CA ASP A 100 -3.36 20.89 -9.83
C ASP A 100 -2.64 19.54 -9.91
N ASP A 101 -1.42 19.50 -10.45
CA ASP A 101 -0.59 18.29 -10.54
C ASP A 101 -0.10 17.81 -9.16
N ILE A 102 0.39 18.73 -8.31
CA ILE A 102 0.80 18.40 -6.94
C ILE A 102 -0.41 17.92 -6.13
N TYR A 103 -1.55 18.60 -6.24
CA TYR A 103 -2.77 18.18 -5.53
C TYR A 103 -3.23 16.80 -5.99
N ARG A 104 -3.26 16.54 -7.31
CA ARG A 104 -3.61 15.22 -7.87
C ARG A 104 -2.65 14.14 -7.40
N LEU A 105 -1.36 14.43 -7.34
CA LEU A 105 -0.35 13.51 -6.78
C LEU A 105 -0.66 13.19 -5.31
N MET A 106 -0.90 14.19 -4.48
CA MET A 106 -1.17 14.00 -3.05
C MET A 106 -2.46 13.23 -2.81
N VAL A 107 -3.55 13.56 -3.52
CA VAL A 107 -4.80 12.77 -3.53
C VAL A 107 -4.48 11.33 -3.90
N ASN A 108 -3.60 11.12 -4.89
CA ASN A 108 -3.36 9.79 -5.39
C ASN A 108 -2.41 8.93 -4.54
N SER A 109 -1.51 9.56 -3.80
CA SER A 109 -0.44 8.87 -3.09
C SER A 109 -0.66 8.86 -1.57
N TYR A 110 -1.29 9.89 -0.99
CA TYR A 110 -1.32 10.12 0.45
C TYR A 110 -2.73 10.14 1.08
N ASP A 111 -3.80 10.39 0.31
CA ASP A 111 -5.18 10.36 0.83
C ASP A 111 -5.63 8.93 1.15
N GLY A 112 -6.43 8.77 2.21
CA GLY A 112 -7.17 7.54 2.45
C GLY A 112 -7.35 7.15 3.92
N TYR A 113 -6.73 7.86 4.88
CA TYR A 113 -6.87 7.55 6.29
C TYR A 113 -8.22 7.98 6.85
N MET A 114 -8.88 7.09 7.59
CA MET A 114 -10.11 7.30 8.34
C MET A 114 -10.01 6.64 9.72
N PHE A 115 -10.35 7.40 10.77
CA PHE A 115 -10.20 6.96 12.16
C PHE A 115 -11.52 6.90 12.94
N SER A 116 -12.61 7.43 12.37
CA SER A 116 -13.94 7.37 12.98
C SER A 116 -14.86 6.42 12.22
N PRO A 117 -15.52 5.46 12.90
CA PRO A 117 -16.54 4.63 12.27
C PRO A 117 -17.89 5.35 12.11
N TYR A 118 -18.03 6.57 12.63
CA TYR A 118 -19.29 7.31 12.68
C TYR A 118 -19.45 8.32 11.55
N ILE A 119 -18.34 8.74 10.92
CA ILE A 119 -18.36 9.67 9.80
C ILE A 119 -17.32 9.29 8.75
N GLU A 120 -17.68 9.47 7.48
CA GLU A 120 -16.78 9.28 6.34
C GLU A 120 -15.91 10.53 6.15
N LYS A 121 -14.96 10.74 7.05
CA LYS A 121 -14.01 11.85 6.98
C LYS A 121 -12.60 11.30 6.78
N ARG A 122 -12.03 11.58 5.61
CA ARG A 122 -10.67 11.19 5.25
C ARG A 122 -9.69 12.30 5.55
N VAL A 123 -8.47 11.90 5.90
CA VAL A 123 -7.35 12.80 6.09
C VAL A 123 -6.06 12.28 5.45
N TYR A 124 -5.15 13.21 5.20
CA TYR A 124 -3.79 12.94 4.75
C TYR A 124 -2.86 12.76 5.95
N ASN A 125 -1.92 11.82 5.83
CA ASN A 125 -0.90 11.58 6.85
C ASN A 125 0.04 12.81 6.98
N PRO A 126 0.16 13.43 8.17
CA PRO A 126 0.99 14.63 8.36
C PRO A 126 2.46 14.45 8.00
N THR A 127 3.05 13.28 8.29
CA THR A 127 4.46 12.99 7.98
C THR A 127 4.70 13.01 6.48
N LEU A 128 3.85 12.33 5.70
CA LEU A 128 3.97 12.30 4.23
C LEU A 128 3.76 13.68 3.59
N VAL A 129 2.78 14.43 4.11
CA VAL A 129 2.50 15.80 3.65
C VAL A 129 3.70 16.71 3.90
N MET A 130 4.20 16.74 5.13
CA MET A 130 5.34 17.58 5.52
C MET A 130 6.63 17.15 4.82
N TYR A 131 6.84 15.85 4.64
CA TYR A 131 7.93 15.31 3.85
C TYR A 131 7.92 15.88 2.43
N LEU A 132 6.77 15.81 1.74
CA LEU A 132 6.67 16.30 0.37
C LEU A 132 6.93 17.80 0.27
N PHE A 133 6.32 18.62 1.13
CA PHE A 133 6.56 20.06 1.12
C PHE A 133 8.02 20.42 1.40
N LYS A 134 8.65 19.74 2.35
CA LYS A 134 10.09 19.90 2.60
C LYS A 134 10.93 19.52 1.37
N GLN A 135 10.59 18.44 0.68
CA GLN A 135 11.29 18.05 -0.55
C GLN A 135 11.10 19.08 -1.66
N LEU A 136 9.86 19.54 -1.87
CA LEU A 136 9.57 20.59 -2.84
C LEU A 136 10.35 21.87 -2.53
N GLU A 137 10.48 22.25 -1.25
CA GLU A 137 11.27 23.42 -0.84
C GLU A 137 12.75 23.26 -1.22
N GLN A 138 13.33 22.11 -0.87
CA GLN A 138 14.74 21.80 -1.09
C GLN A 138 15.10 21.58 -2.56
N LEU A 139 14.11 21.28 -3.40
CA LEU A 139 14.25 20.98 -4.82
C LEU A 139 13.64 22.05 -5.71
N ASP A 140 13.42 23.27 -5.21
CA ASP A 140 12.91 24.41 -5.97
C ASP A 140 11.60 24.09 -6.72
N GLY A 141 10.66 23.44 -6.02
CA GLY A 141 9.36 23.04 -6.55
C GLY A 141 9.36 21.78 -7.41
N GLN A 142 10.51 21.11 -7.59
CA GLN A 142 10.58 19.83 -8.27
C GLN A 142 10.23 18.66 -7.33
N LEU A 143 9.60 17.63 -7.89
CA LEU A 143 9.22 16.45 -7.13
C LEU A 143 10.44 15.58 -6.73
N PRO A 144 10.46 15.04 -5.50
CA PRO A 144 11.52 14.13 -5.08
C PRO A 144 11.50 12.83 -5.88
N LYS A 145 12.64 12.13 -5.89
CA LYS A 145 12.71 10.78 -6.49
C LYS A 145 11.78 9.82 -5.77
N THR A 146 11.80 9.78 -4.44
CA THR A 146 10.87 8.95 -3.64
C THR A 146 9.74 9.80 -3.06
N LEU A 147 8.52 9.25 -3.03
CA LEU A 147 7.36 9.85 -2.33
C LEU A 147 7.17 9.27 -0.92
N LEU A 148 7.94 8.25 -0.57
CA LEU A 148 7.95 7.65 0.76
C LEU A 148 8.98 8.36 1.64
N ASP A 149 8.54 8.83 2.82
CA ASP A 149 9.46 9.25 3.88
C ASP A 149 10.12 8.02 4.50
N HIS A 150 11.46 8.02 4.56
CA HIS A 150 12.24 6.97 5.21
C HIS A 150 11.89 6.77 6.70
N ASN A 151 11.31 7.78 7.36
CA ASN A 151 10.81 7.64 8.73
C ASN A 151 9.68 6.60 8.86
N LEU A 152 8.99 6.29 7.76
CA LEU A 152 8.00 5.21 7.71
C LEU A 152 8.63 3.83 7.46
N LEU A 153 9.93 3.71 7.17
CA LEU A 153 10.57 2.41 6.93
C LEU A 153 10.74 1.56 8.20
N ALA A 154 10.69 2.18 9.39
CA ALA A 154 10.66 1.45 10.66
C ALA A 154 9.44 0.51 10.79
N ASP A 155 8.50 0.61 9.85
CA ASP A 155 7.27 -0.16 9.77
C ASP A 155 7.47 -1.53 9.08
N GLU A 156 8.53 -1.74 8.31
CA GLU A 156 8.79 -3.04 7.64
C GLU A 156 8.90 -4.19 8.66
N GLY A 157 9.62 -3.98 9.76
CA GLY A 157 9.76 -4.98 10.83
C GLY A 157 8.44 -5.34 11.52
N ARG A 158 7.43 -4.46 11.43
CA ARG A 158 6.09 -4.71 11.99
C ARG A 158 5.24 -5.56 11.05
N ILE A 159 5.37 -5.37 9.74
CA ILE A 159 4.75 -6.24 8.72
C ILE A 159 5.36 -7.64 8.82
N GLU A 160 6.68 -7.73 8.95
CA GLU A 160 7.38 -9.00 9.16
C GLU A 160 6.95 -9.68 10.46
N TYR A 161 6.79 -8.92 11.55
CA TYR A 161 6.25 -9.46 12.81
C TYR A 161 4.87 -10.09 12.61
N ILE A 162 3.95 -9.41 11.92
CA ILE A 162 2.61 -9.95 11.63
C ILE A 162 2.70 -11.17 10.73
N ALA A 163 3.54 -11.15 9.69
CA ALA A 163 3.70 -12.26 8.76
C ALA A 163 4.15 -13.56 9.45
N ASN A 164 4.99 -13.43 10.49
CA ASN A 164 5.45 -14.56 11.29
C ASN A 164 4.39 -15.13 12.26
N LEU A 165 3.20 -14.53 12.36
CA LEU A 165 2.08 -15.05 13.15
C LEU A 165 1.27 -16.09 12.34
N PRO A 166 0.56 -17.02 13.01
CA PRO A 166 -0.32 -17.96 12.32
C PRO A 166 -1.36 -17.26 11.43
N GLY A 167 -1.33 -17.54 10.12
CA GLY A 167 -2.22 -16.91 9.13
C GLY A 167 -1.82 -15.48 8.74
N GLY A 168 -0.69 -14.98 9.24
CA GLY A 168 -0.22 -13.61 9.02
C GLY A 168 0.24 -13.36 7.59
N THR A 169 1.01 -14.28 7.00
CA THR A 169 1.45 -14.15 5.60
C THR A 169 0.26 -14.05 4.66
N GLU A 170 -0.76 -14.91 4.84
CA GLU A 170 -2.01 -14.87 4.07
C GLU A 170 -2.70 -13.53 4.21
N LEU A 171 -2.85 -13.03 5.44
CA LEU A 171 -3.44 -11.74 5.74
C LEU A 171 -2.70 -10.59 5.04
N ILE A 172 -1.36 -10.57 5.10
CA ILE A 172 -0.55 -9.53 4.47
C ILE A 172 -0.66 -9.57 2.94
N MET A 173 -0.61 -10.77 2.34
CA MET A 173 -0.77 -10.91 0.89
C MET A 173 -2.18 -10.56 0.41
N GLU A 174 -3.21 -10.83 1.20
CA GLU A 174 -4.58 -10.41 0.91
C GLU A 174 -4.74 -8.89 1.01
N LEU A 175 -4.23 -8.26 2.07
CA LEU A 175 -4.23 -6.81 2.24
C LEU A 175 -3.51 -6.08 1.10
N ASN A 176 -2.33 -6.58 0.69
CA ASN A 176 -1.56 -6.00 -0.42
C ASN A 176 -2.32 -6.04 -1.75
N GLN A 177 -3.41 -6.79 -1.82
CA GLN A 177 -4.25 -6.93 -3.00
C GLN A 177 -5.60 -6.25 -2.80
N ASN A 178 -5.63 -5.23 -1.94
CA ASN A 178 -6.80 -4.41 -1.61
C ASN A 178 -7.99 -5.19 -1.05
N LYS A 179 -7.76 -6.42 -0.58
CA LYS A 179 -8.76 -7.07 0.27
C LYS A 179 -8.79 -6.37 1.62
N THR A 180 -9.97 -6.42 2.23
CA THR A 180 -10.20 -5.84 3.54
C THR A 180 -10.25 -6.91 4.61
N ILE A 181 -9.93 -6.53 5.83
CA ILE A 181 -10.11 -7.35 7.02
C ILE A 181 -11.38 -6.89 7.71
N GLU A 182 -12.28 -7.79 8.07
CA GLU A 182 -13.42 -7.48 8.93
C GLU A 182 -13.13 -7.96 10.36
N ILE A 183 -13.21 -7.05 11.33
CA ILE A 183 -13.09 -7.36 12.75
C ILE A 183 -14.29 -6.81 13.51
N LYS A 184 -14.72 -7.51 14.55
CA LYS A 184 -15.85 -7.07 15.39
C LYS A 184 -15.62 -5.69 15.98
N GLU A 185 -14.41 -5.47 16.48
CA GLU A 185 -13.97 -4.22 17.09
C GLU A 185 -12.44 -4.13 17.02
N ILE A 186 -11.92 -2.91 16.89
CA ILE A 186 -10.50 -2.61 17.13
C ILE A 186 -10.22 -2.85 18.62
N ALA A 187 -9.26 -3.72 18.92
CA ALA A 187 -8.86 -3.99 20.28
C ALA A 187 -8.35 -2.72 20.97
N SER A 188 -9.04 -2.27 22.01
CA SER A 188 -8.66 -1.07 22.78
C SER A 188 -7.50 -1.33 23.76
N ARG A 189 -7.14 -2.61 23.98
CA ARG A 189 -6.12 -3.02 24.94
C ARG A 189 -5.28 -4.18 24.41
N PHE A 190 -3.98 -3.96 24.24
CA PHE A 190 -3.01 -5.04 24.08
C PHE A 190 -2.32 -5.24 25.42
N GLY A 191 -2.59 -6.35 26.09
CA GLY A 191 -1.73 -6.79 27.18
C GLY A 191 -0.45 -7.40 26.60
N PHE A 192 0.68 -7.23 27.29
CA PHE A 192 1.98 -7.82 27.03
C PHE A 192 1.88 -9.34 27.02
N LYS A 193 1.01 -9.90 27.87
CA LYS A 193 0.63 -11.31 27.82
C LYS A 193 0.07 -11.71 26.45
N ASN A 194 -0.86 -10.93 25.89
CA ASN A 194 -1.39 -11.14 24.53
C ASN A 194 -0.34 -10.86 23.44
N MET A 195 0.70 -10.07 23.72
CA MET A 195 1.84 -9.88 22.81
C MET A 195 2.76 -11.11 22.73
N ILE A 196 2.83 -11.91 23.79
CA ILE A 196 3.72 -13.08 23.88
C ILE A 196 2.97 -14.39 23.59
N GLU A 197 1.71 -14.49 24.01
CA GLU A 197 0.92 -15.71 23.87
C GLU A 197 0.48 -15.95 22.42
N LYS A 198 0.90 -17.09 21.86
CA LYS A 198 0.53 -17.53 20.51
C LYS A 198 -0.99 -17.65 20.32
N THR A 199 -1.73 -18.01 21.37
CA THR A 199 -3.20 -18.17 21.34
C THR A 199 -3.96 -16.85 21.24
N ALA A 200 -3.35 -15.73 21.60
CA ALA A 200 -3.95 -14.39 21.51
C ALA A 200 -3.78 -13.75 20.11
N LYS A 201 -3.09 -14.42 19.18
CA LYS A 201 -2.73 -13.93 17.84
C LYS A 201 -3.85 -14.15 16.83
N THR A 202 -5.03 -13.61 17.13
CA THR A 202 -6.20 -13.68 16.27
C THR A 202 -6.14 -12.64 15.13
N GLN A 203 -7.03 -12.74 14.15
CA GLN A 203 -7.22 -11.71 13.12
C GLN A 203 -7.53 -10.33 13.72
N VAL A 204 -8.26 -10.29 14.84
CA VAL A 204 -8.53 -9.06 15.61
C VAL A 204 -7.24 -8.45 16.13
N PHE A 205 -6.34 -9.27 16.71
CA PHE A 205 -5.03 -8.80 17.16
C PHE A 205 -4.21 -8.21 16.01
N MET A 206 -4.08 -8.96 14.90
CA MET A 206 -3.27 -8.51 13.75
C MET A 206 -3.82 -7.24 13.12
N GLY A 207 -5.14 -7.18 12.87
CA GLY A 207 -5.81 -6.01 12.30
C GLY A 207 -5.69 -4.78 13.21
N SER A 208 -5.95 -4.94 14.51
CA SER A 208 -5.83 -3.85 15.47
C SER A 208 -4.39 -3.35 15.59
N TYR A 209 -3.40 -4.26 15.63
CA TYR A 209 -1.99 -3.90 15.70
C TYR A 209 -1.58 -3.05 14.49
N LEU A 210 -1.91 -3.51 13.28
CA LEU A 210 -1.61 -2.76 12.06
C LEU A 210 -2.34 -1.42 11.99
N TYR A 211 -3.58 -1.33 12.52
CA TYR A 211 -4.33 -0.08 12.62
C TYR A 211 -3.62 0.95 13.50
N TYR A 212 -3.21 0.60 14.73
CA TYR A 212 -2.49 1.54 15.60
C TYR A 212 -1.10 1.90 15.11
N MET A 213 -0.49 1.05 14.28
CA MET A 213 0.78 1.34 13.62
C MET A 213 0.63 2.20 12.36
N GLY A 214 -0.60 2.60 12.00
CA GLY A 214 -0.86 3.45 10.83
C GLY A 214 -0.73 2.72 9.48
N MET A 215 -0.68 1.39 9.49
CA MET A 215 -0.60 0.57 8.27
C MET A 215 -1.97 0.16 7.74
N LEU A 216 -2.95 0.11 8.63
CA LEU A 216 -4.36 -0.03 8.29
C LEU A 216 -5.15 1.17 8.78
N THR A 217 -6.30 1.36 8.16
CA THR A 217 -7.26 2.39 8.49
C THR A 217 -8.68 1.84 8.38
N LEU A 218 -9.67 2.55 8.90
CA LEU A 218 -11.06 2.13 8.76
C LEU A 218 -11.49 2.20 7.30
N GLY A 219 -12.20 1.16 6.87
CA GLY A 219 -12.90 1.08 5.59
C GLY A 219 -14.35 1.53 5.70
N GLU A 220 -15.13 1.24 4.67
CA GLU A 220 -16.56 1.57 4.64
C GLU A 220 -17.33 0.73 5.67
N THR A 221 -18.49 1.22 6.09
CA THR A 221 -19.39 0.43 6.95
C THR A 221 -19.86 -0.81 6.21
N VAL A 222 -19.62 -1.98 6.80
CA VAL A 222 -20.04 -3.26 6.21
C VAL A 222 -21.41 -3.72 6.77
N PRO A 223 -22.23 -4.45 6.00
CA PRO A 223 -23.56 -4.90 6.44
C PRO A 223 -23.55 -5.80 7.69
N SER A 224 -22.41 -6.43 8.00
CA SER A 224 -22.22 -7.24 9.20
C SER A 224 -22.22 -6.42 10.50
N GLY A 225 -22.12 -5.09 10.41
CA GLY A 225 -21.92 -4.20 11.55
C GLY A 225 -20.51 -4.28 12.14
N TRP A 226 -19.61 -5.04 11.50
CA TRP A 226 -18.21 -5.14 11.90
C TRP A 226 -17.43 -3.94 11.35
N GLN A 227 -16.23 -3.74 11.87
CA GLN A 227 -15.30 -2.75 11.37
C GLN A 227 -14.47 -3.35 10.23
N GLN A 228 -14.52 -2.70 9.07
CA GLN A 228 -13.66 -3.00 7.96
C GLN A 228 -12.32 -2.28 8.15
N LEU A 229 -11.20 -2.96 7.89
CA LEU A 229 -9.87 -2.40 7.85
C LEU A 229 -9.24 -2.61 6.47
N LYS A 230 -8.53 -1.60 5.97
CA LYS A 230 -7.82 -1.63 4.68
C LYS A 230 -6.52 -0.85 4.73
N ILE A 231 -5.64 -1.09 3.76
CA ILE A 231 -4.46 -0.24 3.54
C ILE A 231 -4.96 1.15 3.11
N PRO A 232 -4.47 2.25 3.72
CA PRO A 232 -5.00 3.60 3.50
C PRO A 232 -4.72 4.11 2.09
N ASN A 233 -3.48 3.96 1.60
CA ASN A 233 -3.05 4.56 0.34
C ASN A 233 -1.90 3.77 -0.32
N PRO A 234 -1.55 4.08 -1.59
CA PRO A 234 -0.49 3.36 -2.31
C PRO A 234 0.90 3.49 -1.69
N VAL A 235 1.20 4.58 -1.00
CA VAL A 235 2.52 4.78 -0.36
C VAL A 235 2.67 3.87 0.86
N THR A 236 1.61 3.67 1.64
CA THR A 236 1.60 2.64 2.68
C THR A 236 1.62 1.24 2.07
N GLN A 237 0.95 1.03 0.92
CA GLN A 237 0.97 -0.26 0.22
C GLN A 237 2.39 -0.64 -0.23
N SER A 238 3.26 0.31 -0.60
CA SER A 238 4.63 0.00 -1.00
C SER A 238 5.42 -0.71 0.11
N LEU A 239 5.18 -0.38 1.39
CA LEU A 239 5.79 -1.07 2.53
C LEU A 239 5.43 -2.55 2.58
N TYR A 240 4.19 -2.89 2.21
CA TYR A 240 3.72 -4.27 2.09
C TYR A 240 4.39 -4.97 0.91
N ILE A 241 4.49 -4.29 -0.24
CA ILE A 241 5.12 -4.82 -1.45
C ILE A 241 6.60 -5.15 -1.19
N ASP A 242 7.32 -4.24 -0.54
CA ASP A 242 8.74 -4.41 -0.22
C ASP A 242 8.97 -5.58 0.75
N SER A 243 8.13 -5.68 1.79
CA SER A 243 8.15 -6.82 2.73
C SER A 243 7.87 -8.15 2.01
N ILE A 244 6.85 -8.21 1.15
CA ILE A 244 6.49 -9.42 0.42
C ILE A 244 7.57 -9.81 -0.60
N ALA A 245 8.21 -8.84 -1.25
CA ALA A 245 9.28 -9.10 -2.22
C ALA A 245 10.44 -9.88 -1.59
N GLN A 246 10.80 -9.55 -0.33
CA GLN A 246 11.83 -10.25 0.43
C GLN A 246 11.44 -11.71 0.74
N TRP A 247 10.15 -12.03 0.87
CA TRP A 247 9.67 -13.39 1.13
C TRP A 247 9.65 -14.25 -0.13
N ILE A 248 9.19 -13.67 -1.24
CA ILE A 248 9.04 -14.36 -2.53
C ILE A 248 10.41 -14.57 -3.20
N ILE A 249 11.32 -13.58 -3.11
CA ILE A 249 12.65 -13.61 -3.71
C ILE A 249 13.68 -13.30 -2.63
N LYS A 250 14.04 -14.35 -1.87
CA LYS A 250 14.90 -14.25 -0.68
C LYS A 250 16.32 -13.79 -1.01
N ASP A 251 16.89 -14.37 -2.06
CA ASP A 251 18.24 -14.05 -2.51
C ASP A 251 18.29 -12.66 -3.14
N SER A 252 19.17 -11.79 -2.62
CA SER A 252 19.24 -10.39 -3.03
C SER A 252 19.74 -10.22 -4.46
N GLU A 253 20.73 -11.00 -4.91
CA GLU A 253 21.24 -10.91 -6.28
C GLU A 253 20.18 -11.34 -7.30
N THR A 254 19.45 -12.42 -7.01
CA THR A 254 18.32 -12.88 -7.81
C THR A 254 17.22 -11.82 -7.88
N ARG A 255 16.97 -11.11 -6.77
CA ARG A 255 15.98 -10.04 -6.71
C ARG A 255 16.40 -8.84 -7.55
N ASP A 256 17.65 -8.40 -7.46
CA ASP A 256 18.20 -7.32 -8.29
C ASP A 256 18.14 -7.66 -9.78
N PHE A 257 18.45 -8.91 -10.13
CA PHE A 257 18.29 -9.41 -11.49
C PHE A 257 16.83 -9.36 -11.94
N GLY A 258 15.88 -9.76 -11.08
CA GLY A 258 14.44 -9.63 -11.35
C GLY A 258 13.99 -8.20 -11.61
N PHE A 259 14.47 -7.23 -10.82
CA PHE A 259 14.20 -5.81 -11.03
C PHE A 259 14.80 -5.30 -12.34
N HIS A 260 15.99 -5.76 -12.72
CA HIS A 260 16.57 -5.44 -14.02
C HIS A 260 15.68 -5.93 -15.19
N GLU A 261 15.18 -7.16 -15.11
CA GLU A 261 14.29 -7.71 -16.14
C GLU A 261 12.93 -7.00 -16.19
N ALA A 262 12.45 -6.50 -15.05
CA ALA A 262 11.27 -5.64 -14.98
C ALA A 262 11.47 -4.28 -15.64
N LEU A 263 12.68 -3.69 -15.60
CA LEU A 263 12.99 -2.43 -16.28
C LEU A 263 12.88 -2.55 -17.80
N ALA A 264 13.29 -3.68 -18.38
CA ALA A 264 13.12 -3.94 -19.82
C ALA A 264 11.63 -3.93 -20.21
N PHE A 265 10.75 -4.40 -19.31
CA PHE A 265 9.32 -4.33 -19.54
C PHE A 265 8.78 -2.90 -19.43
N THR A 266 9.11 -2.17 -18.36
CA THR A 266 8.56 -0.82 -18.13
C THR A 266 9.11 0.24 -19.09
N ARG A 267 10.36 0.11 -19.54
CA ARG A 267 10.98 1.06 -20.49
C ARG A 267 10.77 0.70 -21.95
N GLU A 268 10.91 -0.58 -22.29
CA GLU A 268 10.94 -1.01 -23.69
C GLU A 268 9.67 -1.77 -24.13
N GLY A 269 8.75 -2.04 -23.20
CA GLY A 269 7.56 -2.86 -23.46
C GLY A 269 7.87 -4.35 -23.66
N LYS A 270 9.11 -4.78 -23.35
CA LYS A 270 9.57 -6.17 -23.52
C LYS A 270 9.35 -6.97 -22.24
N ILE A 271 8.21 -7.65 -22.15
CA ILE A 271 7.86 -8.49 -20.99
C ILE A 271 8.49 -9.89 -21.01
N ALA A 272 9.00 -10.35 -22.15
CA ALA A 272 9.57 -11.70 -22.29
C ALA A 272 10.70 -12.02 -21.29
N PRO A 273 11.65 -11.11 -21.04
CA PRO A 273 12.71 -11.33 -20.07
C PRO A 273 12.18 -11.46 -18.63
N LEU A 274 11.30 -10.55 -18.19
CA LEU A 274 10.59 -10.64 -16.91
C LEU A 274 9.81 -11.95 -16.77
N ARG A 275 9.07 -12.37 -17.81
CA ARG A 275 8.39 -13.67 -17.84
C ARG A 275 9.36 -14.82 -17.57
N ASN A 276 10.48 -14.85 -18.29
CA ASN A 276 11.48 -15.91 -18.16
C ASN A 276 12.07 -15.97 -16.77
N PHE A 277 12.36 -14.81 -16.17
CA PHE A 277 12.81 -14.72 -14.79
C PHE A 277 11.79 -15.32 -13.82
N ILE A 278 10.52 -14.92 -13.93
CA ILE A 278 9.44 -15.44 -13.07
C ILE A 278 9.31 -16.96 -13.19
N GLU A 279 9.28 -17.50 -14.41
CA GLU A 279 9.14 -18.95 -14.62
C GLU A 279 10.33 -19.77 -14.09
N LYS A 280 11.55 -19.21 -14.14
CA LYS A 280 12.79 -19.92 -13.79
C LYS A 280 13.24 -19.75 -12.35
N GLN A 281 13.06 -18.56 -11.77
CA GLN A 281 13.60 -18.21 -10.46
C GLN A 281 12.51 -18.10 -9.40
N VAL A 282 11.34 -17.55 -9.77
CA VAL A 282 10.28 -17.26 -8.80
C VAL A 282 9.36 -18.46 -8.60
N PHE A 283 8.79 -19.00 -9.69
CA PHE A 283 7.85 -20.12 -9.61
C PHE A 283 8.42 -21.38 -8.92
N PRO A 284 9.68 -21.79 -9.13
CA PRO A 284 10.24 -22.96 -8.44
C PRO A 284 10.42 -22.78 -6.93
N ALA A 285 10.50 -21.53 -6.44
CA ALA A 285 10.64 -21.24 -5.02
C ALA A 285 9.33 -21.44 -4.24
N PHE A 286 8.18 -21.47 -4.93
CA PHE A 286 6.89 -21.80 -4.30
C PHE A 286 6.81 -23.31 -4.04
N ASP A 287 6.83 -23.69 -2.76
CA ASP A 287 6.64 -25.09 -2.38
C ASP A 287 5.21 -25.56 -2.74
N TRP A 288 5.13 -26.53 -3.64
CA TRP A 288 3.90 -27.07 -4.25
C TRP A 288 2.90 -27.65 -3.23
N ARG A 289 3.33 -27.84 -1.98
CA ARG A 289 2.50 -28.32 -0.87
C ARG A 289 1.51 -27.27 -0.37
N ASP A 290 1.81 -25.98 -0.56
CA ASP A 290 0.96 -24.90 -0.07
C ASP A 290 0.02 -24.39 -1.17
N LYS A 291 -0.83 -25.30 -1.67
CA LYS A 291 -1.80 -25.10 -2.77
C LYS A 291 -2.71 -23.87 -2.62
N ARG A 292 -2.75 -23.27 -1.42
CA ARG A 292 -3.48 -22.04 -1.08
C ARG A 292 -2.97 -20.84 -1.88
N TRP A 293 -1.67 -20.79 -2.16
CA TRP A 293 -1.01 -19.67 -2.87
C TRP A 293 -1.09 -19.75 -4.39
N VAL A 294 -1.49 -20.90 -4.97
CA VAL A 294 -1.43 -21.08 -6.42
C VAL A 294 -2.70 -20.56 -7.10
N ASN A 295 -2.77 -19.24 -7.26
CA ASN A 295 -3.94 -18.53 -7.77
C ASN A 295 -3.53 -17.23 -8.52
N GLU A 296 -4.54 -16.47 -8.99
CA GLU A 296 -4.36 -15.20 -9.71
C GLU A 296 -3.73 -14.11 -8.83
N LEU A 297 -4.10 -14.08 -7.55
CA LEU A 297 -3.64 -13.13 -6.54
C LEU A 297 -2.12 -13.13 -6.44
N THR A 298 -1.52 -14.30 -6.27
CA THR A 298 -0.08 -14.42 -6.10
C THR A 298 0.70 -14.03 -7.35
N ILE A 299 0.17 -14.30 -8.55
CA ILE A 299 0.81 -13.86 -9.79
C ILE A 299 0.81 -12.33 -9.87
N LYS A 300 -0.32 -11.70 -9.56
CA LYS A 300 -0.40 -10.25 -9.46
C LYS A 300 0.58 -9.70 -8.42
N THR A 301 0.67 -10.31 -7.24
CA THR A 301 1.63 -9.92 -6.20
C THR A 301 3.08 -10.00 -6.68
N ILE A 302 3.46 -11.08 -7.38
CA ILE A 302 4.82 -11.21 -7.96
C ILE A 302 5.13 -10.04 -8.89
N PHE A 303 4.18 -9.67 -9.75
CA PHE A 303 4.33 -8.53 -10.65
C PHE A 303 4.41 -7.21 -9.90
N MET A 304 3.59 -7.00 -8.86
CA MET A 304 3.67 -5.81 -8.01
C MET A 304 5.04 -5.69 -7.34
N CYS A 305 5.57 -6.77 -6.76
CA CYS A 305 6.91 -6.78 -6.18
C CYS A 305 8.00 -6.43 -7.20
N LEU A 306 7.99 -7.06 -8.37
CA LEU A 306 9.02 -6.84 -9.39
C LEU A 306 8.92 -5.51 -10.12
N LEU A 307 7.72 -4.92 -10.20
CA LEU A 307 7.46 -3.64 -10.86
C LEU A 307 7.41 -2.47 -9.88
N ASN A 308 7.80 -2.63 -8.61
CA ASN A 308 7.74 -1.57 -7.58
C ASN A 308 8.75 -0.44 -7.82
N ASP A 309 8.51 0.38 -8.83
CA ASP A 309 9.32 1.54 -9.21
C ASP A 309 8.59 2.85 -8.86
N ASN A 310 8.53 3.15 -7.55
CA ASN A 310 7.90 4.36 -7.03
C ASN A 310 8.64 5.66 -7.44
N ALA A 311 9.84 5.53 -8.01
CA ALA A 311 10.59 6.67 -8.51
C ALA A 311 10.05 7.19 -9.85
N ASN A 312 9.55 6.29 -10.70
CA ASN A 312 9.08 6.62 -12.04
C ASN A 312 7.56 6.47 -12.22
N TYR A 313 6.91 5.65 -11.39
CA TYR A 313 5.51 5.28 -11.56
C TYR A 313 4.67 5.55 -10.32
N LEU A 314 3.40 5.86 -10.58
CA LEU A 314 2.29 5.64 -9.67
C LEU A 314 1.76 4.23 -9.95
N MET A 315 2.03 3.30 -9.04
CA MET A 315 1.45 1.96 -9.10
C MET A 315 0.02 1.98 -8.58
N ILE A 316 -0.93 1.59 -9.41
CA ILE A 316 -2.34 1.51 -9.08
C ILE A 316 -2.74 0.04 -9.13
N SER A 317 -2.98 -0.55 -7.96
CA SER A 317 -3.58 -1.88 -7.83
C SER A 317 -4.99 -1.70 -7.26
N GLU A 318 -6.02 -2.24 -7.91
CA GLU A 318 -7.42 -2.25 -7.44
C GLU A 318 -7.85 -1.04 -6.59
N ARG A 319 -7.90 0.15 -7.19
CA ARG A 319 -8.60 1.26 -6.55
C ARG A 319 -10.09 1.00 -6.55
N GLN A 320 -10.72 1.25 -5.40
CA GLN A 320 -12.16 1.46 -5.30
C GLN A 320 -12.50 2.76 -6.06
N THR A 321 -12.63 2.67 -7.39
CA THR A 321 -13.28 3.71 -8.18
C THR A 321 -14.76 3.38 -8.33
N ARG A 322 -15.57 4.36 -8.76
CA ARG A 322 -17.03 4.27 -8.81
C ARG A 322 -17.60 3.07 -9.61
N THR A 323 -16.82 2.38 -10.45
CA THR A 323 -17.37 1.38 -11.39
C THR A 323 -16.56 0.10 -11.66
N GLY A 324 -15.35 -0.13 -11.12
CA GLY A 324 -14.63 -1.42 -11.33
C GLY A 324 -13.16 -1.50 -10.85
N TYR A 325 -12.53 -2.67 -11.05
CA TYR A 325 -11.22 -3.11 -10.54
C TYR A 325 -10.14 -3.40 -11.60
N ALA A 326 -9.27 -2.45 -11.94
CA ALA A 326 -8.08 -2.78 -12.74
C ALA A 326 -7.11 -3.63 -11.91
N ASP A 327 -6.58 -4.73 -12.48
CA ASP A 327 -5.72 -5.61 -11.70
C ASP A 327 -4.40 -4.90 -11.32
N LEU A 328 -3.68 -4.32 -12.30
CA LEU A 328 -2.47 -3.52 -12.05
C LEU A 328 -2.23 -2.50 -13.17
N ALA A 329 -2.01 -1.24 -12.80
CA ALA A 329 -1.56 -0.21 -13.72
C ALA A 329 -0.30 0.49 -13.18
N MET A 330 0.63 0.77 -14.08
CA MET A 330 1.85 1.55 -13.85
C MET A 330 1.70 2.84 -14.63
N ILE A 331 1.35 3.94 -13.95
CA ILE A 331 1.17 5.26 -14.58
C ILE A 331 2.43 6.07 -14.39
N VAL A 332 3.05 6.53 -15.48
CA VAL A 332 4.26 7.35 -15.41
C VAL A 332 3.93 8.63 -14.66
N ARG A 333 4.74 8.96 -13.66
CA ARG A 333 4.56 10.20 -12.89
C ARG A 333 4.68 11.42 -13.82
N PRO A 334 3.90 12.49 -13.59
CA PRO A 334 3.93 13.69 -14.43
C PRO A 334 5.36 14.22 -14.66
N ASP A 335 6.18 14.31 -13.60
CA ASP A 335 7.57 14.78 -13.64
C ASP A 335 8.55 13.85 -14.37
N ARG A 336 8.11 12.64 -14.72
CA ARG A 336 8.95 11.60 -15.33
C ARG A 336 8.61 11.32 -16.79
N ARG A 337 7.62 12.01 -17.36
CA ARG A 337 7.17 11.77 -18.75
C ARG A 337 8.23 12.10 -19.81
N SER A 338 9.21 12.94 -19.50
CA SER A 338 10.35 13.24 -20.39
C SER A 338 11.30 12.04 -20.62
N PHE A 339 11.28 11.02 -19.75
CA PHE A 339 12.18 9.86 -19.82
C PHE A 339 11.66 8.71 -20.70
N ASN A 340 10.61 8.94 -21.51
CA ASN A 340 10.02 7.98 -22.46
C ASN A 340 9.57 6.63 -21.85
N PHE A 341 9.26 6.62 -20.56
CA PHE A 341 8.56 5.53 -19.89
C PHE A 341 7.17 5.31 -20.50
N LYS A 342 6.63 4.08 -20.35
CA LYS A 342 5.31 3.72 -20.90
C LYS A 342 4.32 3.54 -19.77
N ASP A 343 3.14 4.14 -19.91
CA ASP A 343 2.02 3.77 -19.04
C ASP A 343 1.61 2.33 -19.38
N ILE A 344 1.54 1.45 -18.39
CA ILE A 344 1.27 0.02 -18.58
C ILE A 344 0.02 -0.37 -17.81
N LEU A 345 -0.87 -1.10 -18.46
CA LEU A 345 -2.02 -1.76 -17.83
C LEU A 345 -1.87 -3.27 -17.99
N ILE A 346 -1.96 -4.03 -16.90
CA ILE A 346 -1.86 -5.47 -16.89
C ILE A 346 -3.14 -6.05 -16.31
N GLU A 347 -3.76 -6.96 -17.05
CA GLU A 347 -4.88 -7.76 -16.61
C GLU A 347 -4.40 -9.21 -16.42
N PHE A 348 -4.51 -9.72 -15.20
CA PHE A 348 -4.09 -11.06 -14.84
C PHE A 348 -5.23 -12.04 -15.00
N LYS A 349 -4.91 -13.26 -15.44
CA LYS A 349 -5.82 -14.39 -15.40
C LYS A 349 -5.09 -15.64 -14.95
N TYR A 350 -5.80 -16.53 -14.29
CA TYR A 350 -5.23 -17.79 -13.84
C TYR A 350 -6.01 -19.02 -14.30
N ILE A 351 -5.27 -20.08 -14.64
CA ILE A 351 -5.77 -21.40 -15.02
C ILE A 351 -5.08 -22.45 -14.16
N LYS A 352 -5.86 -23.25 -13.44
CA LYS A 352 -5.35 -24.40 -12.69
C LYS A 352 -4.90 -25.50 -13.67
N THR A 353 -3.73 -26.09 -13.45
CA THR A 353 -3.15 -27.15 -14.31
C THR A 353 -4.09 -28.34 -14.49
N LYS A 354 -4.81 -28.74 -13.43
CA LYS A 354 -5.81 -29.83 -13.48
C LYS A 354 -6.97 -29.60 -14.46
N ASN A 355 -7.20 -28.35 -14.89
CA ASN A 355 -8.23 -28.02 -15.88
C ASN A 355 -7.73 -28.16 -17.32
N LEU A 356 -6.46 -28.57 -17.52
CA LEU A 356 -5.85 -28.73 -18.82
C LEU A 356 -5.44 -30.19 -19.04
N SER A 357 -5.80 -30.74 -20.19
CA SER A 357 -5.38 -32.07 -20.64
C SER A 357 -4.01 -32.02 -21.34
N VAL A 358 -3.06 -31.27 -20.79
CA VAL A 358 -1.74 -31.04 -21.40
C VAL A 358 -0.65 -31.63 -20.53
N LYS A 359 0.11 -32.58 -21.07
CA LYS A 359 1.28 -33.15 -20.40
C LYS A 359 2.50 -32.25 -20.60
N ASN A 360 3.35 -32.15 -19.57
CA ASN A 360 4.62 -31.41 -19.58
C ASN A 360 4.47 -29.95 -20.07
N LEU A 361 3.69 -29.14 -19.35
CA LEU A 361 3.41 -27.74 -19.67
C LEU A 361 4.67 -26.91 -19.95
N LYS A 362 5.76 -27.16 -19.21
CA LYS A 362 7.05 -26.47 -19.39
C LYS A 362 7.68 -26.63 -20.78
N LYS A 363 7.37 -27.73 -21.51
CA LYS A 363 7.91 -28.00 -22.85
C LYS A 363 7.03 -27.49 -23.99
N GLN A 364 5.83 -26.99 -23.69
CA GLN A 364 4.89 -26.53 -24.71
C GLN A 364 5.32 -25.16 -25.27
N SER A 365 5.08 -24.94 -26.57
CA SER A 365 5.28 -23.61 -27.15
C SER A 365 4.19 -22.64 -26.69
N ASP A 366 4.46 -21.33 -26.67
CA ASP A 366 3.42 -20.34 -26.40
C ASP A 366 2.27 -20.46 -27.41
N LYS A 367 2.59 -20.73 -28.68
CA LYS A 367 1.60 -20.93 -29.75
C LYS A 367 0.61 -22.05 -29.41
N SER A 368 1.11 -23.23 -29.03
CA SER A 368 0.23 -24.36 -28.68
C SER A 368 -0.59 -24.10 -27.43
N LEU A 369 -0.05 -23.37 -26.45
CA LEU A 369 -0.81 -22.99 -25.26
C LEU A 369 -1.90 -21.94 -25.55
N PHE A 370 -1.66 -20.99 -26.45
CA PHE A 370 -2.68 -20.02 -26.89
C PHE A 370 -3.83 -20.64 -27.69
N GLU A 371 -3.62 -21.81 -28.30
CA GLU A 371 -4.67 -22.57 -29.00
C GLU A 371 -5.62 -23.28 -28.03
N LEU A 372 -5.26 -23.43 -26.75
CA LEU A 372 -6.12 -24.04 -25.75
C LEU A 372 -7.38 -23.19 -25.51
N LYS A 373 -8.56 -23.82 -25.63
CA LYS A 373 -9.86 -23.17 -25.44
C LYS A 373 -9.97 -22.45 -24.08
N ALA A 374 -9.39 -23.01 -23.02
CA ALA A 374 -9.33 -22.39 -21.70
C ALA A 374 -8.53 -21.07 -21.70
N VAL A 375 -7.40 -21.02 -22.40
CA VAL A 375 -6.55 -19.83 -22.54
C VAL A 375 -7.26 -18.77 -23.37
N GLN A 376 -7.86 -19.15 -24.50
CA GLN A 376 -8.63 -18.23 -25.35
C GLN A 376 -9.79 -17.57 -24.59
N ASN A 377 -10.53 -18.35 -23.79
CA ASN A 377 -11.61 -17.84 -22.95
C ASN A 377 -11.12 -16.82 -21.92
N LYS A 378 -10.00 -17.11 -21.24
CA LYS A 378 -9.39 -16.16 -20.29
C LYS A 378 -8.87 -14.90 -20.98
N LEU A 379 -8.24 -15.04 -22.16
CA LEU A 379 -7.76 -13.90 -22.95
C LEU A 379 -8.92 -12.99 -23.40
N LYS A 380 -10.06 -13.56 -23.81
CA LYS A 380 -11.26 -12.78 -24.17
C LYS A 380 -11.79 -11.98 -22.98
N LYS A 381 -11.87 -12.60 -21.79
CA LYS A 381 -12.28 -11.92 -20.55
C LYS A 381 -11.32 -10.80 -20.20
N ALA A 382 -10.01 -11.08 -20.22
CA ALA A 382 -8.98 -10.11 -19.92
C ALA A 382 -9.05 -8.89 -20.85
N ARG A 383 -9.25 -9.11 -22.16
CA ARG A 383 -9.42 -8.02 -23.13
C ARG A 383 -10.63 -7.13 -22.84
N SER A 384 -11.76 -7.73 -22.44
CA SER A 384 -12.97 -6.97 -22.09
C SER A 384 -12.76 -6.11 -20.85
N GLN A 385 -12.14 -6.67 -19.81
CA GLN A 385 -11.86 -5.99 -18.55
C GLN A 385 -10.85 -4.85 -18.76
N ALA A 386 -9.72 -5.14 -19.41
CA ALA A 386 -8.69 -4.15 -19.67
C ALA A 386 -9.19 -2.96 -20.50
N LYS A 387 -10.12 -3.16 -21.45
CA LYS A 387 -10.75 -2.05 -22.20
C LYS A 387 -11.57 -1.12 -21.29
N LYS A 388 -12.30 -1.68 -20.32
CA LYS A 388 -13.07 -0.88 -19.35
C LYS A 388 -12.12 -0.06 -18.48
N TYR A 389 -11.08 -0.69 -17.95
CA TYR A 389 -10.10 -0.03 -17.08
C TYR A 389 -9.26 1.01 -17.77
N ALA A 390 -8.82 0.76 -19.00
CA ALA A 390 -8.11 1.75 -19.79
C ALA A 390 -8.94 3.02 -20.02
N LYS A 391 -10.28 2.89 -20.11
CA LYS A 391 -11.18 4.05 -20.19
C LYS A 391 -11.24 4.80 -18.86
N GLU A 392 -11.48 4.10 -17.76
CA GLU A 392 -11.57 4.69 -16.41
C GLU A 392 -10.27 5.46 -16.05
N LEU A 393 -9.10 4.88 -16.33
CA LEU A 393 -7.81 5.55 -16.12
C LEU A 393 -7.66 6.81 -16.98
N LYS A 394 -8.15 6.81 -18.22
CA LYS A 394 -8.13 8.02 -19.07
C LYS A 394 -9.08 9.09 -18.57
N ASP A 395 -10.25 8.69 -18.06
CA ASP A 395 -11.20 9.63 -17.45
C ASP A 395 -10.59 10.29 -16.18
N GLU A 396 -9.78 9.57 -15.43
CA GLU A 396 -9.12 10.05 -14.19
C GLU A 396 -7.85 10.89 -14.44
N PHE A 397 -6.94 10.40 -15.28
CA PHE A 397 -5.63 11.03 -15.54
C PHE A 397 -5.62 11.92 -16.79
N GLY A 398 -6.69 11.90 -17.59
CA GLY A 398 -6.79 12.64 -18.85
C GLY A 398 -6.05 11.96 -20.00
N ASP A 399 -6.07 12.62 -21.18
CA ASP A 399 -5.48 12.09 -22.42
C ASP A 399 -3.94 12.07 -22.43
N VAL A 400 -3.29 12.57 -21.38
CA VAL A 400 -1.83 12.52 -21.23
C VAL A 400 -1.30 11.10 -21.08
N ILE A 401 -2.13 10.15 -20.61
CA ILE A 401 -1.72 8.76 -20.43
C ILE A 401 -1.77 7.98 -21.75
N GLN A 402 -0.68 7.28 -22.05
CA GLN A 402 -0.51 6.44 -23.23
C GLN A 402 -0.40 4.97 -22.82
N LEU A 403 -1.55 4.39 -22.48
CA LEU A 403 -1.63 3.02 -21.96
C LEU A 403 -1.27 1.97 -23.00
N THR A 404 -0.21 1.21 -22.71
CA THR A 404 0.08 -0.08 -23.36
C THR A 404 -0.52 -1.19 -22.53
N THR A 405 -1.42 -1.97 -23.12
CA THR A 405 -2.24 -2.92 -22.35
C THR A 405 -1.81 -4.36 -22.60
N TYR A 406 -1.67 -5.14 -21.53
CA TYR A 406 -1.26 -6.55 -21.57
C TYR A 406 -2.28 -7.43 -20.84
N ALA A 407 -2.52 -8.62 -21.39
CA ALA A 407 -3.09 -9.72 -20.65
C ALA A 407 -1.97 -10.67 -20.24
N VAL A 408 -1.91 -11.05 -18.97
CA VAL A 408 -0.98 -12.04 -18.43
C VAL A 408 -1.78 -13.22 -17.89
N ILE A 409 -1.48 -14.43 -18.37
CA ILE A 409 -2.22 -15.65 -18.03
C ILE A 409 -1.26 -16.66 -17.39
N GLY A 410 -1.40 -16.89 -16.09
CA GLY A 410 -0.72 -17.97 -15.40
C GLY A 410 -1.40 -19.32 -15.60
N ILE A 411 -0.62 -20.33 -15.97
CA ILE A 411 -1.06 -21.72 -16.05
C ILE A 411 -0.33 -22.50 -14.96
N GLY A 412 -1.00 -22.69 -13.83
CA GLY A 412 -0.30 -23.04 -12.59
C GLY A 412 0.82 -22.05 -12.28
N PHE A 413 1.79 -22.49 -11.50
CA PHE A 413 3.10 -21.84 -11.38
C PHE A 413 4.13 -22.61 -12.20
N GLU A 414 3.77 -22.88 -13.46
CA GLU A 414 4.67 -23.54 -14.40
C GLU A 414 4.92 -22.69 -15.63
N ARG A 415 3.90 -21.98 -16.09
CA ARG A 415 3.95 -21.16 -17.31
C ARG A 415 3.19 -19.87 -17.15
N LEU A 416 3.73 -18.82 -17.74
CA LEU A 416 3.15 -17.49 -17.79
C LEU A 416 3.04 -17.06 -19.26
N LEU A 417 1.82 -16.98 -19.77
CA LEU A 417 1.56 -16.45 -21.11
C LEU A 417 1.30 -14.96 -21.01
N TYR A 418 1.64 -14.21 -22.06
CA TYR A 418 1.29 -12.80 -22.14
C TYR A 418 0.88 -12.41 -23.56
N LYS A 419 0.01 -11.41 -23.69
CA LYS A 419 -0.37 -10.84 -24.97
C LYS A 419 -0.59 -9.34 -24.84
N LYS A 420 0.12 -8.54 -25.66
CA LYS A 420 -0.21 -7.13 -25.86
C LYS A 420 -1.59 -7.04 -26.54
N LEU A 421 -2.49 -6.26 -25.94
CA LEU A 421 -3.89 -6.13 -26.36
C LEU A 421 -4.13 -4.89 -27.21
N VAL A 422 -3.54 -3.77 -26.81
CA VAL A 422 -3.58 -2.44 -27.46
C VAL A 422 -2.19 -1.83 -27.33
#